data_AF-A0A935IGW9-F1
#
_entry.id   AF-A0A935IGW9-F1
#
_cell.length_a   1.000
_cell.length_b   1.000
_cell.length_c   1.000
_cell.angle_alpha   90.00
_cell.angle_beta   90.00
_cell.angle_gamma   90.00
#
_symmetry.space_group_name_H-M   'P 1'
#
loop_
_entity.id
_entity.type
_entity.pdbx_description
1 polymer ?
#
loop_
_entity_poly.entity_id
_entity_poly.type
_entity_poly.pdbx_seq_one_letter_code
_entity_poly.pdbx_strand_id
1 'polypeptide(L)'
;MFDPAGTAEKFGLQHCIVDSYDLFQPNVKFHIPPETLLVNGNEVAWAMHNIITSEGRTTVVPSIETYRFEPDGSLAIRTWYRIPRKAGGELGQMFTTYLPGDYEA
;
A
#
# COMPACT_ATOMS: atom_id res chain seq x y z
N MET A 1 -8.53 4.62 6.09
CA MET A 1 -7.43 3.83 5.48
C MET A 1 -6.14 4.26 6.13
N PHE A 2 -5.52 3.33 6.83
CA PHE A 2 -4.24 3.55 7.50
C PHE A 2 -3.11 3.04 6.62
N ASP A 3 -2.12 3.91 6.39
CA ASP A 3 -0.90 3.62 5.65
C ASP A 3 0.31 3.92 6.56
N PRO A 4 1.15 2.91 6.87
CA PRO A 4 2.28 3.05 7.78
C PRO A 4 3.40 3.93 7.24
N ALA A 5 3.35 4.37 5.97
CA ALA A 5 4.30 5.32 5.40
C ALA A 5 4.11 6.77 5.89
N GLY A 6 3.72 6.96 7.14
CA GLY A 6 3.67 8.26 7.83
C GLY A 6 2.65 9.26 7.30
N THR A 7 1.76 8.83 6.40
CA THR A 7 0.67 9.69 5.92
C THR A 7 -0.46 9.77 6.94
N ALA A 8 -1.15 10.90 6.98
CA ALA A 8 -2.38 11.02 7.77
C ALA A 8 -3.40 9.97 7.32
N GLU A 9 -4.17 9.43 8.26
CA GLU A 9 -5.23 8.48 7.95
C GLU A 9 -6.23 9.09 6.96
N LYS A 10 -6.54 8.34 5.90
CA LYS A 10 -7.44 8.78 4.83
C LYS A 10 -8.88 8.35 5.13
N PHE A 11 -9.85 9.20 4.82
CA PHE A 11 -11.28 8.94 5.03
C PHE A 11 -12.11 9.18 3.76
N GLY A 12 -13.21 8.44 3.61
CA GLY A 12 -14.11 8.57 2.47
C GLY A 12 -13.61 7.88 1.20
N LEU A 13 -14.54 7.63 0.27
CA LEU A 13 -14.31 6.88 -0.97
C LEU A 13 -13.19 7.48 -1.82
N GLN A 14 -13.22 8.81 -2.00
CA GLN A 14 -12.27 9.53 -2.85
C GLN A 14 -10.83 9.26 -2.40
N HIS A 15 -10.52 9.52 -1.13
CA HIS A 15 -9.16 9.40 -0.61
C HIS A 15 -8.72 7.94 -0.41
N CYS A 16 -9.64 7.06 0.01
CA CYS A 16 -9.30 5.66 0.30
C CYS A 16 -9.17 4.79 -0.96
N ILE A 17 -9.84 5.15 -2.06
CA ILE A 17 -9.88 4.31 -3.27
C ILE A 17 -9.26 5.05 -4.44
N VAL A 18 -9.82 6.19 -4.85
CA VAL A 18 -9.44 6.85 -6.12
C VAL A 18 -8.03 7.42 -6.02
N ASP A 19 -7.78 8.30 -5.05
CA ASP A 19 -6.48 8.98 -4.93
C ASP A 19 -5.34 7.97 -4.68
N SER A 20 -5.62 6.94 -3.89
CA SER A 20 -4.64 5.88 -3.59
C SER A 20 -4.38 4.99 -4.80
N TYR A 21 -5.41 4.69 -5.61
CA TYR A 21 -5.26 3.96 -6.87
C TYR A 21 -4.40 4.75 -7.88
N ASP A 22 -4.71 6.02 -8.09
CA ASP A 22 -4.02 6.89 -9.06
C ASP A 22 -2.53 7.09 -8.71
N LEU A 23 -2.20 7.11 -7.42
CA LEU A 23 -0.81 7.26 -6.95
C LEU A 23 0.09 6.07 -7.35
N PHE A 24 -0.42 4.84 -7.28
CA PHE A 24 0.41 3.63 -7.42
C PHE A 24 0.36 3.01 -8.81
N GLN A 25 -0.80 3.07 -9.49
CA GLN A 25 -1.02 2.37 -10.77
C GLN A 25 -0.04 2.72 -11.91
N PRO A 26 0.51 3.95 -12.02
CA PRO A 26 1.49 4.24 -13.07
C PRO A 26 2.73 3.34 -13.01
N ASN A 27 3.17 2.96 -11.81
CA ASN A 27 4.46 2.31 -11.58
C ASN A 27 4.36 0.95 -10.86
N VAL A 28 3.19 0.59 -10.33
CA VAL A 28 2.98 -0.59 -9.48
C VAL A 28 1.83 -1.43 -10.01
N LYS A 29 2.08 -2.74 -10.21
CA LYS A 29 1.06 -3.75 -10.44
C LYS A 29 0.95 -4.65 -9.23
N PHE A 30 -0.27 -4.79 -8.70
CA PHE A 30 -0.54 -5.67 -7.58
C PHE A 30 -0.86 -7.09 -8.08
N HIS A 31 -0.24 -8.09 -7.47
CA HIS A 31 -0.59 -9.49 -7.67
C HIS A 31 -0.85 -10.14 -6.31
N ILE A 32 -2.06 -10.66 -6.14
CA ILE A 32 -2.50 -11.38 -4.93
C ILE A 32 -2.41 -12.88 -5.25
N PRO A 33 -1.44 -13.61 -4.69
CA PRO A 33 -1.43 -15.06 -4.82
C PRO A 33 -2.69 -15.64 -4.16
N PRO A 34 -3.48 -16.50 -4.83
CA PRO A 34 -4.76 -16.98 -4.30
C PRO A 34 -4.66 -17.68 -2.93
N GLU A 35 -3.52 -18.29 -2.64
CA GLU A 35 -3.24 -19.00 -1.40
C GLU A 35 -3.03 -18.11 -0.18
N THR A 36 -2.79 -16.80 -0.38
CA THR A 36 -2.57 -15.86 0.73
C THR A 36 -3.85 -15.18 1.18
N LEU A 37 -4.96 -15.37 0.46
CA LEU A 37 -6.26 -14.81 0.81
C LEU A 37 -6.84 -15.53 2.03
N LEU A 38 -6.96 -14.80 3.13
CA LEU A 38 -7.50 -15.28 4.39
C LEU A 38 -8.75 -14.48 4.76
N VAL A 39 -9.81 -15.16 5.13
CA VAL A 39 -11.06 -14.56 5.62
C VAL A 39 -11.29 -15.03 7.05
N ASN A 40 -11.48 -14.10 7.97
CA ASN A 40 -11.80 -14.39 9.38
C ASN A 40 -12.90 -13.44 9.88
N GLY A 41 -14.13 -13.94 9.93
CA GLY A 41 -15.28 -13.14 10.35
C GLY A 41 -15.52 -11.94 9.43
N ASN A 42 -15.37 -10.74 9.98
CA ASN A 42 -15.57 -9.47 9.28
C ASN A 42 -14.28 -8.88 8.68
N GLU A 43 -13.17 -9.62 8.70
CA GLU A 43 -11.89 -9.15 8.15
C GLU A 43 -11.38 -10.09 7.05
N VAL A 44 -10.86 -9.49 6.00
CA VAL A 44 -10.09 -10.15 4.94
C VAL A 44 -8.65 -9.68 5.03
N ALA A 45 -7.70 -10.58 4.89
CA ALA A 45 -6.27 -10.28 4.83
C ALA A 45 -5.61 -11.02 3.67
N TRP A 46 -4.59 -10.42 3.07
CA TRP A 46 -3.74 -11.10 2.10
C TRP A 46 -2.31 -10.59 2.16
N ALA A 47 -1.36 -11.48 1.84
CA ALA A 47 -0.02 -11.09 1.44
C ALA A 47 0.01 -10.98 -0.10
N MET A 48 0.59 -9.92 -0.64
CA MET A 48 0.61 -9.66 -2.08
C MET A 48 1.99 -9.23 -2.55
N HIS A 49 2.19 -9.32 -3.86
CA HIS A 49 3.36 -8.83 -4.55
C HIS A 49 3.05 -7.48 -5.20
N ASN A 50 3.83 -6.46 -4.83
CA ASN A 50 3.92 -5.20 -5.56
C ASN A 50 4.99 -5.36 -6.63
N ILE A 51 4.58 -5.45 -7.89
CA ILE A 51 5.46 -5.54 -9.03
C ILE A 51 5.72 -4.12 -9.52
N ILE A 52 6.91 -3.63 -9.24
CA ILE A 52 7.28 -2.23 -9.41
C ILE A 52 8.26 -2.12 -10.58
N THR A 53 7.93 -1.30 -11.59
CA THR A 53 8.82 -1.05 -12.72
C THR A 53 9.29 0.39 -12.70
N SER A 54 10.61 0.60 -12.64
CA SER A 54 11.23 1.94 -12.70
C SER A 54 12.62 1.83 -13.34
N GLU A 55 12.99 2.82 -14.15
CA GLU A 55 14.28 2.87 -14.87
C GLU A 55 14.62 1.58 -15.66
N GLY A 56 13.60 0.92 -16.23
CA GLY A 56 13.76 -0.33 -16.99
C GLY A 56 14.06 -1.57 -16.14
N ARG A 57 14.02 -1.46 -14.80
CA ARG A 57 14.14 -2.58 -13.87
C ARG A 57 12.80 -2.89 -13.23
N THR A 58 12.47 -4.17 -13.12
CA THR A 58 11.30 -4.64 -12.38
C THR A 58 11.75 -5.25 -11.06
N THR A 59 11.15 -4.81 -9.97
CA THR A 59 11.35 -5.36 -8.62
C THR A 59 10.03 -5.88 -8.08
N VAL A 60 10.10 -6.89 -7.22
CA VAL A 60 8.93 -7.45 -6.55
C VAL A 60 9.10 -7.25 -5.05
N VAL A 61 8.17 -6.52 -4.44
CA VAL A 61 8.20 -6.18 -3.01
C VAL A 61 6.96 -6.73 -2.34
N PRO A 62 7.07 -7.48 -1.23
CA PRO A 62 5.91 -7.99 -0.51
C PRO A 62 5.18 -6.87 0.24
N SER A 63 3.86 -6.97 0.29
CA SER A 63 3.00 -6.22 1.22
C SER A 63 1.91 -7.10 1.80
N ILE A 64 1.25 -6.60 2.84
CA ILE A 64 0.05 -7.18 3.44
C ILE A 64 -1.03 -6.10 3.40
N GLU A 65 -2.26 -6.45 3.08
CA GLU A 65 -3.40 -5.56 3.31
C GLU A 65 -4.48 -6.28 4.10
N THR A 66 -5.19 -5.52 4.94
CA THR A 66 -6.36 -6.00 5.66
C THR A 66 -7.55 -5.07 5.48
N TYR A 67 -8.71 -5.69 5.26
CA TYR A 67 -9.98 -5.06 4.92
C TYR A 67 -10.99 -5.54 5.95
N ARG A 68 -11.33 -4.67 6.91
CA ARG A 68 -12.26 -4.99 7.99
C ARG A 68 -13.57 -4.22 7.83
N PHE A 69 -14.67 -4.95 7.76
CA PHE A 69 -16.02 -4.39 7.72
C PHE A 69 -16.49 -4.09 9.14
N GLU A 70 -16.76 -2.83 9.43
CA GLU A 70 -17.23 -2.38 10.75
C GLU A 70 -18.76 -2.57 10.89
N PRO A 71 -19.27 -2.64 12.14
CA PRO A 71 -20.72 -2.79 12.38
C PRO A 71 -21.60 -1.68 11.80
N ASP A 72 -21.04 -0.48 11.59
CA ASP A 72 -21.72 0.66 10.98
C ASP A 72 -21.74 0.61 9.44
N GLY A 73 -21.18 -0.44 8.84
CA GLY A 73 -21.07 -0.63 7.40
C GLY A 73 -19.87 0.06 6.77
N SER A 74 -19.01 0.71 7.56
CA SER A 74 -17.75 1.27 7.05
C SER A 74 -16.70 0.18 6.80
N LEU A 75 -15.71 0.50 5.95
CA LEU A 75 -14.59 -0.38 5.63
C LEU A 75 -13.29 0.24 6.15
N ALA A 76 -12.66 -0.41 7.12
CA ALA A 76 -11.34 -0.06 7.60
C ALA A 76 -10.27 -0.81 6.79
N ILE A 77 -9.45 -0.06 6.05
CA ILE A 77 -8.34 -0.59 5.24
C ILE A 77 -7.03 -0.31 5.94
N ARG A 78 -6.15 -1.31 6.05
CA ARG A 78 -4.76 -1.16 6.51
C ARG A 78 -3.81 -1.79 5.52
N THR A 79 -2.74 -1.09 5.17
CA THR A 79 -1.69 -1.61 4.30
C THR A 79 -0.38 -1.74 5.09
N TRP A 80 0.46 -2.70 4.73
CA TRP A 80 1.77 -2.92 5.35
C TRP A 80 2.76 -3.26 4.26
N TYR A 81 3.78 -2.43 4.08
CA TYR A 81 4.79 -2.65 3.06
C TYR A 81 6.12 -2.12 3.54
N ARG A 82 7.20 -2.65 2.95
CA ARG A 82 8.53 -2.09 3.16
C ARG A 82 8.61 -0.75 2.44
N ILE A 83 8.86 0.31 3.18
CA ILE A 83 9.03 1.64 2.61
C ILE A 83 10.34 1.64 1.81
N PRO A 84 10.31 1.99 0.50
CA PRO A 84 11.54 2.10 -0.29
C PRO A 84 12.47 3.15 0.32
N ARG A 85 13.77 2.85 0.39
CA ARG A 85 14.75 3.85 0.82
C ARG A 85 14.73 5.04 -0.16
N LYS A 86 14.95 6.26 0.35
CA LYS A 86 15.08 7.48 -0.48
C LYS A 86 16.08 7.35 -1.64
N ALA A 87 17.18 6.61 -1.42
CA ALA A 87 18.20 6.34 -2.44
C ALA A 87 17.77 5.29 -3.50
N GLY A 88 16.55 4.76 -3.43
CA GLY A 88 16.03 3.68 -4.27
C GLY A 88 15.44 4.11 -5.62
N GLY A 89 15.78 5.30 -6.13
CA GLY A 89 15.29 5.83 -7.41
C GLY A 89 13.95 6.57 -7.31
N GLU A 90 13.22 6.66 -8.43
CA GLU A 90 11.98 7.46 -8.59
C GLU A 90 10.92 7.18 -7.51
N LEU A 91 10.72 5.91 -7.13
CA LEU A 91 9.77 5.57 -6.05
C LEU A 91 10.23 6.09 -4.69
N GLY A 92 11.53 6.00 -4.37
CA GLY A 92 12.06 6.57 -3.13
C GLY A 92 11.86 8.10 -3.06
N GLN A 93 11.94 8.78 -4.21
CA GLN A 93 11.64 10.22 -4.30
C GLN A 93 10.16 10.53 -4.05
N MET A 94 9.23 9.73 -4.59
CA MET A 94 7.78 9.90 -4.33
C MET A 94 7.47 9.92 -2.83
N PHE A 95 8.13 9.06 -2.05
CA PHE A 95 7.93 8.99 -0.59
C PHE A 95 8.56 10.15 0.18
N THR A 96 9.41 10.99 -0.43
CA THR A 96 10.03 12.13 0.27
C THR A 96 8.99 13.22 0.62
N THR A 97 7.94 13.35 -0.19
CA THR A 97 6.81 14.23 0.07
C THR A 97 6.02 13.82 1.33
N TYR A 98 5.95 12.52 1.60
CA TYR A 98 5.12 11.94 2.66
C TYR A 98 5.91 11.59 3.94
N LEU A 99 7.21 11.32 3.80
CA LEU A 99 8.14 10.98 4.88
C LEU A 99 9.34 11.96 4.89
N PRO A 100 9.15 13.21 5.33
CA PRO A 100 10.23 14.20 5.39
C PRO A 100 11.18 13.89 6.56
N GLY A 101 12.23 13.10 6.31
CA GLY A 101 13.30 12.81 7.27
C GLY A 101 14.17 11.62 6.83
N ASP A 102 15.26 11.34 7.52
CA ASP A 102 15.98 10.08 7.32
C ASP A 102 15.24 8.98 8.07
N TYR A 103 14.62 8.06 7.33
CA TYR A 103 13.96 6.88 7.87
C TYR A 103 14.77 5.64 7.45
N GLU A 104 15.06 4.77 8.42
CA GLU A 104 15.61 3.44 8.13
C GLU A 104 14.46 2.45 7.93
N ALA A 105 14.60 1.61 6.90
CA ALA A 105 13.62 0.59 6.50
C ALA A 105 13.87 -0.76 7.20
#